data_AF-A0A6I3G164-F1
#
_entry.id   AF-A0A6I3G164-F1
#
_cell.length_a   1.000
_cell.length_b   1.000
_cell.length_c   1.000
_cell.angle_alpha   90.00
_cell.angle_beta   90.00
_cell.angle_gamma   90.00
#
_symmetry.space_group_name_H-M   'P 1'
#
loop_
_entity.id
_entity.type
_entity.pdbx_description
1 polymer ?
#
loop_
_entity_poly.entity_id
_entity_poly.type
_entity_poly.pdbx_seq_one_letter_code
_entity_poly.pdbx_strand_id
1 'polypeptide(L)'
;MSQDFGGGCPRSRGVQLQVLGESSHGIRVYPSAIERPMIREVGLSIITPVFRGETTILRMLRSVDAAWRVAAEGGENLKLELIIVLDGVDPQVAEIIAQFRPNSGLPIEVATKEHSGVSATRNRGLSMAKYTHVTFLDCDDEVTHDR
;
A
#
# COMPACT_ATOMS: atom_id res chain seq x y z
N MET A 1 -62.43 -5.83 -5.63
CA MET A 1 -62.46 -6.18 -4.20
C MET A 1 -61.02 -6.33 -3.75
N SER A 2 -60.62 -5.40 -2.90
CA SER A 2 -59.29 -5.23 -2.32
C SER A 2 -58.95 -6.41 -1.41
N GLN A 3 -57.69 -6.84 -1.42
CA GLN A 3 -57.04 -7.38 -0.23
C GLN A 3 -55.60 -6.85 -0.16
N ASP A 4 -55.38 -6.05 0.87
CA ASP A 4 -54.07 -5.63 1.37
C ASP A 4 -53.38 -6.81 2.06
N PHE A 5 -52.07 -6.94 1.85
CA PHE A 5 -51.19 -7.49 2.88
C PHE A 5 -49.97 -6.57 3.01
N GLY A 6 -49.99 -5.79 4.09
CA GLY A 6 -48.83 -5.08 4.60
C GLY A 6 -47.83 -6.07 5.19
N GLY A 7 -46.58 -5.96 4.75
CA GLY A 7 -45.41 -6.59 5.34
C GLY A 7 -44.20 -5.76 4.98
N GLY A 8 -43.83 -4.83 5.85
CA GLY A 8 -42.75 -3.86 5.62
C GLY A 8 -41.39 -4.54 5.45
N CYS A 9 -40.79 -4.36 4.28
CA CYS A 9 -39.39 -4.66 4.03
C CYS A 9 -38.52 -3.58 4.71
N PRO A 10 -37.49 -3.93 5.50
CA PRO A 10 -36.62 -2.94 6.11
C PRO A 10 -35.94 -2.12 5.01
N ARG A 11 -36.07 -0.80 5.07
CA ARG A 11 -35.43 0.12 4.12
C ARG A 11 -33.91 0.04 4.26
N SER A 12 -33.27 -0.85 3.50
CA SER A 12 -31.92 -0.56 3.01
C SER A 12 -32.08 0.58 1.99
N ARG A 13 -31.46 1.72 2.27
CA ARG A 13 -31.43 2.83 1.30
C ARG A 13 -30.63 2.34 0.10
N GLY A 14 -31.33 1.86 -0.93
CA GLY A 14 -30.75 1.56 -2.22
C GLY A 14 -30.09 2.82 -2.77
N VAL A 15 -28.84 2.70 -3.18
CA VAL A 15 -28.23 3.69 -4.07
C VAL A 15 -28.93 3.54 -5.42
N GLN A 16 -29.70 4.55 -5.82
CA GLN A 16 -30.35 4.58 -7.12
C GLN A 16 -29.29 4.93 -8.17
N LEU A 17 -28.85 3.95 -8.97
CA LEU A 17 -28.10 4.20 -10.19
C LEU A 17 -29.04 4.77 -11.25
N GLN A 18 -28.77 5.98 -11.72
CA GLN A 18 -29.32 6.47 -12.97
C GLN A 18 -28.21 6.45 -14.02
N VAL A 19 -28.38 5.62 -15.05
CA VAL A 19 -27.50 5.62 -16.23
C VAL A 19 -28.00 6.74 -17.15
N LEU A 20 -27.18 7.76 -17.37
CA LEU A 20 -27.41 8.74 -18.44
C LEU A 20 -26.30 8.59 -19.48
N GLY A 21 -26.68 7.99 -20.62
CA GLY A 21 -26.24 8.30 -21.99
C GLY A 21 -24.76 8.44 -22.34
N GLU A 22 -24.36 7.72 -23.40
CA GLU A 22 -23.05 7.76 -24.05
C GLU A 22 -22.65 9.15 -24.58
N SER A 23 -21.37 9.53 -24.44
CA SER A 23 -20.64 10.31 -25.46
C SER A 23 -19.12 10.26 -25.24
N SER A 24 -18.39 10.50 -26.33
CA SER A 24 -17.09 9.93 -26.71
C SER A 24 -15.82 10.54 -26.10
N HIS A 25 -15.88 11.37 -25.06
CA HIS A 25 -14.69 11.91 -24.40
C HIS A 25 -14.97 12.19 -22.91
N GLY A 26 -15.09 11.14 -22.10
CA GLY A 26 -15.42 11.27 -20.67
C GLY A 26 -14.55 10.40 -19.78
N ILE A 27 -13.93 11.00 -18.76
CA ILE A 27 -13.29 10.26 -17.67
C ILE A 27 -14.37 9.43 -16.98
N ARG A 28 -14.18 8.11 -16.99
CA ARG A 28 -15.10 7.16 -16.38
C ARG A 28 -14.83 7.11 -14.88
N VAL A 29 -15.70 7.74 -14.08
CA VAL A 29 -15.66 7.66 -12.62
C VAL A 29 -16.33 6.35 -12.20
N TYR A 30 -15.53 5.43 -11.63
CA TYR A 30 -16.07 4.25 -10.98
C TYR A 30 -16.44 4.61 -9.53
N PRO A 31 -17.66 4.29 -9.06
CA PRO A 31 -17.93 4.33 -7.63
C PRO A 31 -17.05 3.27 -6.96
N SER A 32 -16.12 3.71 -6.12
CA SER A 32 -15.24 2.80 -5.39
C SER A 32 -16.05 2.07 -4.32
N ALA A 33 -16.48 0.85 -4.64
CA ALA A 33 -16.84 -0.13 -3.64
C ALA A 33 -15.55 -0.56 -2.92
N ILE A 34 -15.13 0.21 -1.92
CA ILE A 34 -14.07 -0.21 -1.01
C ILE A 34 -14.61 -0.09 0.41
N GLU A 35 -15.21 -1.18 0.89
CA GLU A 35 -15.36 -1.43 2.32
C GLU A 35 -13.97 -1.73 2.90
N ARG A 36 -13.15 -0.68 3.09
CA ARG A 36 -11.99 -0.77 3.98
C ARG A 36 -12.52 -0.64 5.40
N PRO A 37 -12.13 -1.48 6.36
CA PRO A 37 -12.42 -1.22 7.76
C PRO A 37 -11.96 0.20 8.08
N MET A 38 -12.88 1.03 8.55
CA MET A 38 -12.70 2.47 8.76
C MET A 38 -11.65 2.80 9.83
N ILE A 39 -11.10 1.81 10.52
CA ILE A 39 -10.11 2.01 11.58
C ILE A 39 -8.82 1.30 11.16
N ARG A 40 -7.85 2.09 10.69
CA ARG A 40 -6.45 1.66 10.56
C ARG A 40 -5.72 1.99 11.86
N GLU A 41 -4.76 1.17 12.24
CA GLU A 41 -3.88 1.47 13.37
C GLU A 41 -3.00 2.68 13.07
N VAL A 42 -2.75 3.52 14.07
CA VAL A 42 -1.86 4.67 13.94
C VAL A 42 -0.43 4.16 13.76
N GLY A 43 0.16 4.50 12.62
CA GLY A 43 1.51 4.07 12.23
C GLY A 43 1.89 4.60 10.84
N LEU A 44 3.05 4.15 10.35
CA LEU A 44 3.61 4.53 9.06
C LEU A 44 3.90 3.30 8.19
N SER A 45 3.31 3.26 6.99
CA SER A 45 3.67 2.31 5.94
C SER A 45 4.57 3.01 4.91
N ILE A 46 5.81 2.56 4.78
CA ILE A 46 6.74 3.03 3.72
C ILE A 46 6.56 2.12 2.51
N ILE A 47 6.23 2.70 1.36
CA ILE A 47 6.06 1.94 0.11
C ILE A 47 7.24 2.22 -0.81
N THR A 48 7.96 1.18 -1.21
CA THR A 48 9.08 1.27 -2.14
C THR A 48 8.76 0.50 -3.43
N PRO A 49 8.45 1.21 -4.53
CA PRO A 49 8.39 0.58 -5.85
C PRO A 49 9.80 0.21 -6.32
N VAL A 50 9.97 -0.98 -6.89
CA VAL A 50 11.28 -1.44 -7.38
C VAL A 50 11.14 -1.97 -8.80
N PHE A 51 12.00 -1.47 -9.68
CA PHE A 51 12.20 -2.00 -11.02
C PHE A 51 13.69 -1.96 -11.33
N ARG A 52 14.34 -3.14 -11.48
CA ARG A 52 15.79 -3.24 -11.73
C ARG A 52 16.63 -2.47 -10.70
N GLY A 53 16.34 -2.73 -9.42
CA GLY A 53 16.93 -2.03 -8.28
C GLY A 53 18.06 -2.80 -7.59
N GLU A 54 18.62 -3.84 -8.21
CA GLU A 54 19.59 -4.76 -7.60
C GLU A 54 20.84 -4.06 -7.05
N THR A 55 21.23 -2.92 -7.63
CA THR A 55 22.40 -2.14 -7.21
C THR A 55 22.11 -1.15 -6.08
N THR A 56 20.85 -0.80 -5.84
CA THR A 56 20.46 0.28 -4.92
C THR A 56 19.66 -0.20 -3.72
N ILE A 57 18.87 -1.27 -3.89
CA ILE A 57 17.91 -1.74 -2.88
C ILE A 57 18.57 -2.06 -1.53
N LEU A 58 19.79 -2.60 -1.53
CA LEU A 58 20.51 -2.91 -0.30
C LEU A 58 20.88 -1.64 0.48
N ARG A 59 21.27 -0.56 -0.21
CA ARG A 59 21.57 0.73 0.43
C ARG A 59 20.30 1.31 1.04
N MET A 60 19.20 1.33 0.29
CA MET A 60 17.90 1.79 0.77
C MET A 60 17.45 1.00 2.01
N LEU A 61 17.46 -0.34 1.96
CA LEU A 61 17.11 -1.22 3.08
C LEU A 61 17.93 -0.91 4.35
N ARG A 62 19.25 -0.74 4.20
CA ARG A 62 20.14 -0.39 5.32
C ARG A 62 19.80 0.97 5.92
N SER A 63 19.48 1.97 5.09
CA SER A 63 19.12 3.30 5.59
C SER A 63 17.82 3.29 6.40
N VAL A 64 16.79 2.56 5.92
CA VAL A 64 15.51 2.45 6.61
C VAL A 64 15.64 1.64 7.91
N ASP A 65 16.40 0.53 7.91
CA ASP A 65 16.64 -0.26 9.12
C ASP A 65 17.42 0.54 10.18
N ALA A 66 18.43 1.32 9.77
CA ALA A 66 19.16 2.19 10.68
C ALA A 66 18.25 3.24 11.32
N ALA A 67 17.41 3.92 10.52
CA ALA A 67 16.44 4.89 11.03
C ALA A 67 15.42 4.24 11.98
N TRP A 68 14.93 3.04 11.64
CA TRP A 68 14.00 2.28 12.47
C TRP A 68 14.61 1.89 13.82
N ARG A 69 15.87 1.46 13.84
CA ARG A 69 16.59 1.10 15.08
C ARG A 69 16.71 2.29 16.03
N VAL A 70 17.10 3.46 15.52
CA VAL A 70 17.21 4.68 16.33
C VAL A 70 15.85 5.05 16.95
N ALA A 71 14.77 4.98 16.18
CA ALA A 71 13.42 5.27 16.68
C ALA A 71 12.98 4.23 17.75
N ALA A 72 13.28 2.95 17.53
CA ALA A 72 12.93 1.88 18.46
C ALA A 72 13.70 2.00 19.81
N GLU A 73 14.98 2.38 19.77
CA GLU A 73 15.80 2.59 20.97
C GLU A 73 15.40 3.86 21.74
N GLY A 74 14.92 4.89 21.05
CA GLY A 74 14.42 6.14 21.64
C GLY A 74 13.14 5.99 22.46
N GLY A 75 12.54 4.79 22.51
CA GLY A 75 11.32 4.51 23.27
C GLY A 75 10.04 5.01 22.59
N GLU A 76 10.12 5.44 21.33
CA GLU A 76 8.94 5.77 20.55
C GLU A 76 8.25 4.46 20.14
N ASN A 77 7.00 4.27 20.56
CA ASN A 77 6.17 3.13 20.15
C ASN A 77 5.63 3.34 18.72
N LEU A 78 6.52 3.67 17.79
CA LEU A 78 6.20 3.88 16.39
C LEU A 78 5.93 2.55 15.71
N LYS A 79 4.71 2.42 15.20
CA LYS A 79 4.32 1.30 14.35
C LYS A 79 4.77 1.60 12.92
N LEU A 80 5.76 0.84 12.44
CA LEU A 80 6.34 1.04 11.12
C LEU A 80 6.36 -0.28 10.33
N GLU A 81 6.15 -0.19 9.03
CA GLU A 81 6.37 -1.30 8.08
C GLU A 81 6.98 -0.79 6.78
N LEU A 82 7.74 -1.65 6.11
CA LEU A 82 8.26 -1.42 4.77
C LEU A 82 7.57 -2.39 3.79
N ILE A 83 6.97 -1.84 2.74
CA ILE A 83 6.29 -2.60 1.69
C ILE A 83 7.07 -2.41 0.41
N ILE A 84 7.71 -3.48 -0.06
CA ILE A 84 8.47 -3.49 -1.30
C ILE A 84 7.59 -4.11 -2.39
N VAL A 85 7.40 -3.40 -3.50
CA VAL A 85 6.63 -3.92 -4.63
C VAL A 85 7.51 -4.00 -5.86
N LEU A 86 7.79 -5.21 -6.32
CA LEU A 86 8.56 -5.48 -7.53
C LEU A 86 7.67 -5.32 -8.76
N ASP A 87 8.03 -4.40 -9.66
CA ASP A 87 7.37 -4.12 -10.94
C ASP A 87 7.86 -5.06 -12.06
N GLY A 88 7.71 -6.35 -11.81
CA GLY A 88 8.26 -7.44 -12.62
C GLY A 88 9.01 -8.44 -11.73
N VAL A 89 9.27 -9.62 -12.28
CA VAL A 89 10.06 -10.64 -11.60
C VAL A 89 11.54 -10.23 -11.62
N ASP A 90 12.14 -10.16 -10.43
CA ASP A 90 13.55 -9.83 -10.25
C ASP A 90 14.17 -10.75 -9.18
N PRO A 91 14.79 -11.88 -9.60
CA PRO A 91 15.36 -12.83 -8.66
C PRO A 91 16.52 -12.27 -7.83
N GLN A 92 17.29 -11.32 -8.38
CA GLN A 92 18.44 -10.74 -7.68
C GLN A 92 17.96 -9.84 -6.54
N VAL A 93 16.98 -8.97 -6.81
CA VAL A 93 16.37 -8.14 -5.77
C VAL A 93 15.68 -9.02 -4.72
N ALA A 94 14.95 -10.06 -5.13
CA ALA A 94 14.30 -10.98 -4.21
C ALA A 94 15.29 -11.66 -3.25
N GLU A 95 16.43 -12.12 -3.78
CA GLU A 95 17.50 -12.74 -2.99
C GLU A 95 18.12 -11.74 -1.99
N ILE A 96 18.41 -10.51 -2.42
CA ILE A 96 18.93 -9.46 -1.54
C ILE A 96 17.98 -9.21 -0.35
N ILE A 97 16.68 -9.11 -0.62
CA ILE A 97 15.68 -8.90 0.43
C ILE A 97 15.58 -10.13 1.35
N ALA A 98 15.64 -11.34 0.81
CA ALA A 98 15.59 -12.58 1.56
C ALA A 98 16.79 -12.73 2.52
N GLN A 99 17.98 -12.30 2.10
CA GLN A 99 19.19 -12.29 2.94
C GLN A 99 19.17 -11.17 4.00
N PHE A 100 18.56 -10.03 3.68
CA PHE A 100 18.48 -8.89 4.59
C PHE A 100 17.50 -9.13 5.75
N ARG A 101 16.29 -9.61 5.43
CA ARG A 101 15.15 -9.72 6.37
C ARG A 101 15.47 -10.40 7.71
N PRO A 102 16.18 -11.54 7.78
CA PRO A 102 16.43 -12.24 9.06
C PRO A 102 17.27 -11.44 10.05
N ASN A 103 18.04 -10.47 9.57
CA ASN A 103 18.95 -9.65 10.38
C ASN A 103 18.34 -8.30 10.77
N SER A 104 17.14 -8.00 10.29
CA SER A 104 16.43 -6.75 10.50
C SER A 104 15.22 -6.97 11.42
N GLY A 105 15.02 -6.07 12.38
CA GLY A 105 13.81 -6.05 13.21
C GLY A 105 12.63 -5.32 12.53
N LEU A 106 12.88 -4.67 11.39
CA LEU A 106 11.89 -3.95 10.60
C LEU A 106 10.90 -4.95 9.96
N PRO A 107 9.58 -4.79 10.16
CA PRO A 107 8.60 -5.56 9.41
C PRO A 107 8.65 -5.22 7.92
N ILE A 108 9.07 -6.18 7.09
CA ILE A 108 9.19 -6.01 5.64
C ILE A 108 8.22 -6.94 4.92
N GLU A 109 7.31 -6.39 4.14
CA GLU A 109 6.42 -7.10 3.22
C GLU A 109 6.91 -6.95 1.78
N VAL A 110 6.77 -8.01 0.97
CA VAL A 110 7.21 -8.01 -0.43
C VAL A 110 6.09 -8.55 -1.29
N ALA A 111 5.76 -7.84 -2.37
CA ALA A 111 4.87 -8.30 -3.41
C ALA A 111 5.54 -8.15 -4.78
N THR A 112 5.24 -9.08 -5.68
CA THR A 112 5.60 -8.98 -7.10
C THR A 112 4.34 -8.83 -7.90
N LYS A 113 4.39 -7.99 -8.94
CA LYS A 113 3.32 -7.88 -9.94
C LYS A 113 3.90 -7.87 -11.35
N GLU A 114 3.05 -8.00 -12.36
CA GLU A 114 3.44 -7.81 -13.75
C GLU A 114 3.90 -6.38 -14.03
N HIS A 115 4.86 -6.25 -14.95
CA HIS A 115 5.42 -4.95 -15.31
C HIS A 115 4.34 -4.03 -15.89
N SER A 116 4.00 -2.96 -15.17
CA SER A 116 2.91 -2.04 -15.54
C SER A 116 3.16 -0.60 -15.06
N GLY A 117 4.39 -0.30 -14.69
CA GLY A 117 4.85 1.05 -14.36
C GLY A 117 4.64 1.43 -12.89
N VAL A 118 5.36 2.49 -12.49
CA VAL A 118 5.50 2.95 -11.10
C VAL A 118 4.17 3.30 -10.44
N SER A 119 3.21 3.89 -11.17
CA SER A 119 1.90 4.25 -10.61
C SER A 119 1.10 3.02 -10.19
N ALA A 120 1.09 1.97 -11.02
CA ALA A 120 0.47 0.70 -10.67
C ALA A 120 1.19 0.03 -9.48
N THR A 121 2.51 0.15 -9.42
CA THR A 121 3.35 -0.36 -8.32
C THR A 121 3.01 0.31 -6.99
N ARG A 122 2.92 1.64 -6.97
CA ARG A 122 2.54 2.44 -5.79
C ARG A 122 1.11 2.11 -5.34
N ASN A 123 0.17 2.00 -6.27
CA ASN A 123 -1.21 1.60 -5.97
C ASN A 123 -1.31 0.21 -5.36
N ARG A 124 -0.49 -0.74 -5.85
CA ARG A 124 -0.40 -2.08 -5.24
C ARG A 124 0.10 -1.97 -3.80
N GLY A 125 1.14 -1.19 -3.53
CA GLY A 125 1.61 -0.92 -2.17
C GLY A 125 0.53 -0.29 -1.29
N LEU A 126 -0.20 0.70 -1.79
CA LEU A 126 -1.30 1.37 -1.07
C LEU A 126 -2.43 0.41 -0.67
N SER A 127 -2.67 -0.64 -1.47
CA SER A 127 -3.64 -1.68 -1.15
C SER A 127 -3.19 -2.60 -0.02
N MET A 128 -1.87 -2.71 0.21
CA MET A 128 -1.26 -3.55 1.24
C MET A 128 -1.00 -2.78 2.55
N ALA A 129 -0.86 -1.46 2.49
CA ALA A 129 -0.58 -0.61 3.64
C ALA A 129 -1.63 -0.76 4.75
N LYS A 130 -1.18 -1.12 5.97
CA LYS A 130 -2.06 -1.36 7.11
C LYS A 130 -2.27 -0.13 7.99
N TYR A 131 -1.33 0.81 8.00
CA TYR A 131 -1.36 1.95 8.90
C TYR A 131 -2.05 3.19 8.31
N THR A 132 -2.34 4.16 9.19
CA THR A 132 -3.01 5.43 8.84
C THR A 132 -2.16 6.35 7.98
N HIS A 133 -0.83 6.35 8.14
CA HIS A 133 0.07 7.19 7.36
C HIS A 133 0.84 6.35 6.34
N VAL A 134 1.06 6.94 5.17
CA VAL A 134 1.79 6.32 4.07
C VAL A 134 2.79 7.31 3.52
N THR A 135 3.99 6.83 3.22
CA THR A 135 4.97 7.57 2.42
C THR A 135 5.52 6.68 1.32
N PHE A 136 6.09 7.30 0.29
CA PHE A 136 6.82 6.62 -0.77
C PHE A 136 8.31 6.88 -0.61
N LEU A 137 9.12 5.83 -0.83
CA LEU A 137 10.58 5.92 -0.86
C LEU A 137 11.06 5.18 -2.10
N ASP A 138 11.67 5.90 -3.05
CA ASP A 138 12.20 5.28 -4.25
C ASP A 138 13.44 4.43 -3.90
N CYS A 139 13.68 3.36 -4.67
CA CYS A 139 14.66 2.32 -4.29
C CYS A 139 16.13 2.75 -4.44
N ASP A 140 16.38 3.90 -5.07
CA ASP A 140 17.67 4.54 -5.26
C ASP A 140 17.95 5.66 -4.26
N ASP A 141 16.95 6.05 -3.46
CA ASP A 141 17.09 7.01 -2.38
C ASP A 141 17.49 6.35 -1.05
N GLU A 142 17.89 7.19 -0.09
CA GLU A 142 18.21 6.79 1.28
C GLU A 142 17.56 7.75 2.28
N VAL A 143 17.22 7.21 3.45
CA VAL A 143 16.69 8.00 4.57
C VAL A 143 17.84 8.39 5.48
N THR A 144 17.94 9.69 5.78
CA THR A 144 18.87 10.24 6.77
C THR A 144 18.10 10.76 7.96
N HIS A 145 18.69 10.69 9.15
CA HIS A 145 18.21 11.45 10.30
C HIS A 145 18.80 12.87 10.25
N ASP A 146 18.00 13.87 10.61
CA ASP A 146 18.56 15.19 10.92
C ASP A 146 19.22 15.11 12.30
N ARG A 147 20.44 15.67 12.40
CA ARG A 147 21.17 15.78 13.67
C ARG A 147 20.67 16.96 14.49
#